data_AF-A0A7R9ERY9-F1
#
_entry.id   AF-A0A7R9ERY9-F1
#
_cell.length_a   1.000
_cell.length_b   1.000
_cell.length_c   1.000
_cell.angle_alpha   90.00
_cell.angle_beta   90.00
_cell.angle_gamma   90.00
#
_symmetry.space_group_name_H-M   'P 1'
#
loop_
_entity.id
_entity.type
_entity.pdbx_description
1 polymer ?
#
loop_
_entity_poly.entity_id
_entity_poly.type
_entity_poly.pdbx_seq_one_letter_code
_entity_poly.pdbx_strand_id
1 'polypeptide(L)'
;MAEKFLSGRHTINELSALSSQDYEESQREVVCPCGCNEDMGLMICCVYCDTWQHAVCYRIRGDSFVENHCCVKCAEDSNPDKQCSDPGLMDHDANTRQVAVLAMCIYRRALILCSEKCTIGAEIFCTELHLQPEDAEKLLKSLVGLNVLHKGFKNRSKLKVNKQYLMDIVIPDQFRG
;
A
#
# COMPACT_ATOMS: atom_id res chain seq x y z
N MET A 1 -28.42 55.75 41.56
CA MET A 1 -27.16 55.01 41.76
C MET A 1 -26.37 55.06 40.47
N ALA A 2 -25.11 55.49 40.57
CA ALA A 2 -23.93 55.08 39.80
C ALA A 2 -24.06 53.71 39.09
N GLU A 3 -23.45 53.38 37.95
CA GLU A 3 -22.32 53.95 37.21
C GLU A 3 -22.09 53.13 35.92
N LYS A 4 -21.50 53.76 34.89
CA LYS A 4 -20.44 53.24 33.96
C LYS A 4 -20.80 52.13 32.95
N PHE A 5 -20.09 51.93 31.83
CA PHE A 5 -19.28 52.72 30.88
C PHE A 5 -18.74 51.65 29.88
N LEU A 6 -18.89 51.86 28.56
CA LEU A 6 -18.09 51.28 27.45
C LEU A 6 -18.08 49.73 27.28
N SER A 7 -17.87 49.12 26.11
CA SER A 7 -17.33 49.55 24.82
C SER A 7 -17.70 48.50 23.76
N GLY A 8 -17.84 48.92 22.51
CA GLY A 8 -17.65 48.02 21.36
C GLY A 8 -18.56 48.36 20.19
N ARG A 9 -18.06 49.24 19.30
CA ARG A 9 -18.76 49.70 18.11
C ARG A 9 -18.93 48.56 17.10
N HIS A 10 -20.17 48.40 16.65
CA HIS A 10 -20.50 47.73 15.39
C HIS A 10 -19.89 48.49 14.22
N THR A 11 -19.34 47.72 13.28
CA THR A 11 -19.36 47.80 11.81
C THR A 11 -18.27 46.80 11.37
N ILE A 12 -18.30 46.08 10.24
CA ILE A 12 -18.84 46.36 8.93
C ILE A 12 -19.13 44.98 8.28
N ASN A 13 -20.08 45.00 7.36
CA ASN A 13 -20.60 43.94 6.50
C ASN A 13 -19.54 43.20 5.65
N GLU A 14 -19.93 42.02 5.13
CA GLU A 14 -19.40 41.33 3.94
C GLU A 14 -18.03 40.63 4.02
N LEU A 15 -18.05 39.30 4.20
CA LEU A 15 -17.23 38.29 3.49
C LEU A 15 -17.43 36.85 4.07
N SER A 16 -18.68 36.39 4.23
CA SER A 16 -18.95 35.02 4.71
C SER A 16 -19.95 34.26 3.82
N ALA A 17 -19.88 34.48 2.51
CA ALA A 17 -20.68 33.75 1.53
C ALA A 17 -19.84 33.31 0.31
N LEU A 18 -18.56 32.99 0.53
CA LEU A 18 -17.83 32.14 -0.40
C LEU A 18 -18.17 30.70 -0.01
N SER A 19 -19.13 30.19 -0.78
CA SER A 19 -19.62 28.84 -0.85
C SER A 19 -18.77 27.81 -0.11
N SER A 20 -19.40 27.16 0.86
CA SER A 20 -19.46 25.71 1.00
C SER A 20 -19.69 25.06 -0.38
N GLN A 21 -18.70 25.17 -1.27
CA GLN A 21 -18.51 24.18 -2.31
C GLN A 21 -17.99 22.99 -1.54
N ASP A 22 -18.93 22.10 -1.27
CA ASP A 22 -18.75 20.70 -1.00
C ASP A 22 -17.57 20.18 -1.85
N TYR A 23 -16.36 20.28 -1.30
CA TYR A 23 -15.31 19.30 -1.55
C TYR A 23 -15.77 18.05 -0.81
N GLU A 24 -16.84 17.44 -1.31
CA GLU A 24 -16.97 16.00 -1.31
C GLU A 24 -15.77 15.51 -2.15
N GLU A 25 -14.59 15.53 -1.53
CA GLU A 25 -13.50 14.65 -1.91
C GLU A 25 -14.12 13.27 -1.78
N SER A 26 -14.71 12.79 -2.87
CA SER A 26 -15.26 11.45 -2.96
C SER A 26 -14.14 10.54 -2.48
N GLN A 27 -14.24 10.07 -1.25
CA GLN A 27 -13.19 9.28 -0.61
C GLN A 27 -13.05 8.05 -1.51
N ARG A 28 -11.97 8.01 -2.30
CA ARG A 28 -11.74 6.91 -3.24
C ARG A 28 -11.64 5.65 -2.41
N GLU A 29 -12.53 4.69 -2.66
CA GLU A 29 -12.59 3.48 -1.85
C GLU A 29 -11.37 2.61 -2.15
N VAL A 30 -10.45 2.48 -1.20
CA VAL A 30 -9.28 1.60 -1.33
C VAL A 30 -9.65 0.22 -0.81
N VAL A 31 -9.57 -0.79 -1.68
CA VAL A 31 -9.80 -2.19 -1.33
C VAL A 31 -8.69 -3.01 -1.96
N CYS A 32 -7.60 -3.22 -1.20
CA CYS A 32 -6.42 -3.90 -1.70
C CYS A 32 -6.31 -5.34 -1.16
N PRO A 33 -5.94 -6.34 -1.99
CA PRO A 33 -5.72 -7.72 -1.54
C PRO A 33 -4.66 -7.89 -0.43
N CYS A 34 -3.83 -6.87 -0.21
CA CYS A 34 -2.85 -6.85 0.88
C CYS A 34 -3.45 -6.63 2.28
N GLY A 35 -4.76 -6.36 2.39
CA GLY A 35 -5.45 -6.11 3.66
C GLY A 35 -5.26 -4.70 4.24
N CYS A 36 -4.44 -3.85 3.61
CA CYS A 36 -4.30 -2.44 3.94
C CYS A 36 -5.11 -1.59 2.93
N ASN A 37 -6.03 -0.80 3.46
CA ASN A 37 -6.98 0.03 2.71
C ASN A 37 -6.63 1.52 2.81
N GLU A 38 -5.33 1.83 2.90
CA GLU A 38 -4.82 3.19 2.90
C GLU A 38 -4.29 3.54 1.51
N ASP A 39 -4.34 4.81 1.13
CA ASP A 39 -3.74 5.30 -0.12
C ASP A 39 -2.22 5.43 0.05
N MET A 40 -1.48 4.40 -0.37
CA MET A 40 -0.03 4.34 -0.18
C MET A 40 0.74 4.10 -1.49
N GLY A 41 1.46 5.13 -1.93
CA GLY A 41 2.35 5.03 -3.09
C GLY A 41 1.59 5.03 -4.41
N LEU A 42 2.01 4.20 -5.37
CA LEU A 42 1.34 4.13 -6.67
C LEU A 42 0.05 3.31 -6.55
N MET A 43 -1.07 3.93 -6.91
CA MET A 43 -2.40 3.32 -6.87
C MET A 43 -2.90 3.00 -8.28
N ILE A 44 -3.77 2.00 -8.38
CA ILE A 44 -4.46 1.62 -9.61
C ILE A 44 -5.94 1.37 -9.34
N CYS A 45 -6.82 1.77 -10.25
CA CYS A 45 -8.28 1.64 -10.10
C CYS A 45 -8.81 0.46 -10.90
N CYS A 46 -9.61 -0.40 -10.29
CA CYS A 46 -10.25 -1.52 -10.97
C CYS A 46 -11.39 -1.02 -11.87
N VAL A 47 -11.35 -1.36 -13.17
CA VAL A 47 -12.36 -0.90 -14.16
C VAL A 47 -13.75 -1.52 -13.97
N TYR A 48 -13.89 -2.50 -13.08
CA TYR A 48 -15.15 -3.23 -12.87
C TYR A 48 -15.87 -2.87 -11.56
N CYS A 49 -15.15 -2.38 -10.56
CA CYS A 49 -15.73 -2.08 -9.25
C CYS A 49 -15.31 -0.73 -8.68
N ASP A 50 -14.54 0.07 -9.43
CA ASP A 50 -14.11 1.43 -9.09
C ASP A 50 -13.32 1.57 -7.77
N THR A 51 -12.93 0.46 -7.16
CA THR A 51 -12.07 0.43 -5.98
C THR A 51 -10.61 0.56 -6.39
N TRP A 52 -9.82 1.18 -5.52
CA TRP A 52 -8.39 1.40 -5.71
C TRP A 52 -7.55 0.35 -4.99
N GLN A 53 -6.45 -0.04 -5.62
CA GLN A 53 -5.48 -1.00 -5.14
C GLN A 53 -4.07 -0.43 -5.21
N HIS A 54 -3.18 -0.92 -4.36
CA HIS A 54 -1.76 -0.65 -4.52
C HIS A 54 -1.25 -1.31 -5.81
N ALA A 55 -0.69 -0.52 -6.74
CA ALA A 55 -0.18 -1.01 -8.02
C ALA A 55 0.89 -2.11 -7.84
N VAL A 56 1.76 -1.95 -6.84
CA VAL A 56 2.79 -2.94 -6.47
C VAL A 56 2.21 -4.31 -6.12
N CYS A 57 0.98 -4.37 -5.58
CA CYS A 57 0.32 -5.62 -5.26
C CYS A 57 -0.03 -6.44 -6.50
N TYR A 58 -0.08 -5.81 -7.67
CA TYR A 58 -0.37 -6.41 -8.99
C TYR A 58 0.85 -6.36 -9.93
N ARG A 59 2.06 -6.29 -9.39
CA ARG A 59 3.33 -6.19 -10.13
C ARG A 59 3.54 -4.91 -10.95
N ILE A 60 2.68 -3.90 -10.80
CA ILE A 60 2.74 -2.63 -11.55
C ILE A 60 3.65 -1.65 -10.81
N ARG A 61 4.60 -1.04 -11.51
CA ARG A 61 5.65 -0.19 -10.92
C ARG A 61 6.12 0.91 -11.87
N GLY A 62 6.50 2.06 -11.30
CA GLY A 62 7.01 3.19 -12.07
C GLY A 62 5.96 3.70 -13.05
N ASP A 63 6.39 3.99 -14.27
CA ASP A 63 5.53 4.57 -15.31
C ASP A 63 4.77 3.50 -16.12
N SER A 64 4.74 2.23 -15.66
CA SER A 64 4.00 1.17 -16.33
C SER A 64 2.51 1.51 -16.31
N PHE A 65 1.94 1.80 -17.48
CA PHE A 65 0.53 2.10 -17.65
C PHE A 65 -0.27 0.82 -17.90
N VAL A 66 -1.37 0.66 -17.17
CA VAL A 66 -2.33 -0.43 -17.35
C VAL A 66 -3.70 0.19 -17.56
N GLU A 67 -4.22 0.07 -18.78
CA GLU A 67 -5.51 0.66 -19.17
C GLU A 67 -6.70 -0.02 -18.48
N ASN A 68 -6.66 -1.35 -18.38
CA ASN A 68 -7.81 -2.15 -17.97
C ASN A 68 -7.45 -3.02 -16.76
N HIS A 69 -7.27 -2.39 -15.60
CA HIS A 69 -7.00 -3.13 -14.37
C HIS A 69 -8.24 -3.90 -13.90
N CYS A 70 -8.13 -5.22 -13.83
CA CYS A 70 -9.04 -6.09 -13.08
C CYS A 70 -8.38 -6.53 -11.77
N CYS A 71 -9.08 -6.37 -10.65
CA CYS A 71 -8.65 -6.84 -9.34
C CYS A 71 -8.97 -8.33 -9.13
N VAL A 72 -8.36 -8.96 -8.12
CA VAL A 72 -8.57 -10.39 -7.79
C VAL A 72 -10.05 -10.72 -7.60
N LYS A 73 -10.76 -9.91 -6.80
CA LYS A 73 -12.18 -10.14 -6.49
C LYS A 73 -13.04 -10.16 -7.76
N CYS A 74 -12.85 -9.19 -8.65
CA CYS A 74 -13.60 -9.12 -9.89
C CYS A 74 -13.25 -10.25 -10.87
N ALA A 75 -12.01 -10.76 -10.84
CA ALA A 75 -11.60 -11.92 -11.64
C ALA A 75 -12.09 -13.26 -11.06
N GLU A 76 -12.42 -13.31 -9.76
CA GLU A 76 -13.05 -14.47 -9.13
C GLU A 76 -14.56 -14.54 -9.36
N ASP A 77 -15.20 -13.41 -9.63
CA ASP A 77 -16.61 -13.38 -10.03
C ASP A 77 -16.79 -14.28 -11.26
N SER A 78 -17.89 -15.03 -11.34
CA SER A 78 -18.16 -16.09 -12.35
C SER A 78 -18.23 -15.63 -13.82
N ASN A 79 -17.66 -14.48 -14.18
CA ASN A 79 -17.53 -14.00 -15.55
C ASN A 79 -16.14 -14.41 -16.11
N PRO A 80 -16.09 -15.35 -17.07
CA PRO A 80 -14.83 -15.84 -17.65
C PRO A 80 -14.06 -14.78 -18.47
N ASP A 81 -14.72 -13.68 -18.86
CA ASP A 81 -14.07 -12.60 -19.63
C ASP A 81 -13.25 -11.66 -18.73
N LYS A 82 -13.40 -11.76 -17.40
CA LYS A 82 -12.63 -10.94 -16.45
C LYS A 82 -11.33 -11.65 -16.08
N GLN A 83 -10.21 -11.15 -16.58
CA GLN A 83 -8.89 -11.65 -16.25
C GLN A 83 -8.19 -10.72 -15.26
N CYS A 84 -7.73 -11.27 -14.13
CA CYS A 84 -6.93 -10.52 -13.16
C CYS A 84 -5.70 -9.92 -13.85
N SER A 85 -5.40 -8.66 -13.55
CA SER A 85 -4.23 -7.97 -14.13
C SER A 85 -2.90 -8.61 -13.74
N ASP A 86 -2.89 -9.36 -12.64
CA ASP A 86 -1.80 -10.26 -12.28
C ASP A 86 -2.34 -11.69 -12.21
N PRO A 87 -2.22 -12.48 -13.29
CA PRO A 87 -2.64 -13.87 -13.32
C PRO A 87 -1.96 -14.73 -12.25
N GLY A 88 -0.76 -14.35 -11.79
CA GLY A 88 -0.05 -15.05 -10.73
C GLY A 88 -0.78 -15.01 -9.38
N LEU A 89 -1.66 -14.03 -9.14
CA LEU A 89 -2.53 -14.01 -7.96
C LEU A 89 -3.69 -14.99 -8.06
N MET A 90 -4.01 -15.47 -9.27
CA MET A 90 -5.08 -16.44 -9.52
C MET A 90 -4.56 -17.89 -9.51
N ASP A 91 -3.24 -18.09 -9.59
CA ASP A 91 -2.55 -19.39 -9.65
C ASP A 91 -2.46 -20.10 -8.28
N HIS A 92 -3.59 -20.13 -7.56
CA HIS A 92 -3.72 -20.76 -6.26
C HIS A 92 -5.10 -21.43 -6.14
N ASP A 93 -5.15 -22.51 -5.36
CA ASP A 93 -6.40 -23.20 -5.03
C ASP A 93 -7.40 -22.21 -4.42
N ALA A 94 -8.66 -22.27 -4.85
CA ALA A 94 -9.69 -21.32 -4.45
C ALA A 94 -9.86 -21.20 -2.93
N ASN A 95 -9.65 -22.29 -2.17
CA ASN A 95 -9.79 -22.29 -0.71
C ASN A 95 -8.60 -21.63 0.02
N THR A 96 -7.45 -21.49 -0.66
CA THR A 96 -6.22 -20.93 -0.07
C THR A 96 -5.79 -19.62 -0.73
N ARG A 97 -6.42 -19.24 -1.85
CA ARG A 97 -6.06 -18.09 -2.67
C ARG A 97 -6.02 -16.81 -1.86
N GLN A 98 -7.01 -16.55 -1.02
CA GLN A 98 -7.04 -15.33 -0.22
C GLN A 98 -5.78 -15.17 0.66
N VAL A 99 -5.34 -16.24 1.31
CA VAL A 99 -4.15 -16.23 2.17
C VAL A 99 -2.87 -16.10 1.35
N ALA A 100 -2.79 -16.82 0.21
CA ALA A 100 -1.63 -16.76 -0.68
C ALA A 100 -1.47 -15.37 -1.30
N VAL A 101 -2.56 -14.78 -1.79
CA VAL A 101 -2.63 -13.43 -2.34
C VAL A 101 -2.22 -12.39 -1.29
N LEU A 102 -2.76 -12.47 -0.08
CA LEU A 102 -2.38 -11.60 1.03
C LEU A 102 -0.86 -11.65 1.28
N ALA A 103 -0.31 -12.86 1.40
CA ALA A 103 1.12 -13.06 1.64
C ALA A 103 1.99 -12.52 0.50
N MET A 104 1.61 -12.77 -0.76
CA MET A 104 2.33 -12.26 -1.93
C MET A 104 2.31 -10.74 -2.00
N CYS A 105 1.16 -10.11 -1.76
CA CYS A 105 1.05 -8.65 -1.79
C CYS A 105 1.87 -7.99 -0.68
N ILE A 106 1.84 -8.53 0.55
CA ILE A 106 2.70 -8.06 1.65
C ILE A 106 4.18 -8.24 1.31
N TYR A 107 4.56 -9.40 0.76
CA TYR A 107 5.93 -9.67 0.36
C TYR A 107 6.43 -8.67 -0.69
N ARG A 108 5.65 -8.40 -1.73
CA ARG A 108 5.97 -7.41 -2.77
C ARG A 108 6.16 -6.00 -2.20
N ARG A 109 5.24 -5.55 -1.34
CA ARG A 109 5.38 -4.25 -0.65
C ARG A 109 6.65 -4.20 0.20
N ALA A 110 6.96 -5.27 0.92
CA ALA A 110 8.18 -5.36 1.71
C ALA A 110 9.46 -5.28 0.86
N LEU A 111 9.48 -5.90 -0.33
CA LEU A 111 10.62 -5.80 -1.25
C LEU A 111 10.85 -4.36 -1.74
N ILE A 112 9.79 -3.64 -2.08
CA ILE A 112 9.89 -2.23 -2.47
C ILE A 112 10.38 -1.37 -1.29
N LEU A 113 9.84 -1.58 -0.10
CA LEU A 113 10.31 -0.88 1.09
C LEU A 113 11.80 -1.18 1.39
N CYS A 114 12.22 -2.44 1.26
CA CYS A 114 13.64 -2.81 1.35
C CYS A 114 14.47 -2.11 0.26
N SER A 115 13.92 -1.90 -0.94
CA SER A 115 14.60 -1.22 -2.05
C SER A 115 14.83 0.27 -1.79
N GLU A 116 14.10 0.87 -0.86
CA GLU A 116 14.20 2.29 -0.49
C GLU A 116 15.07 2.54 0.74
N LYS A 117 15.23 1.55 1.64
CA LYS A 117 15.98 1.71 2.91
C LYS A 117 17.33 0.99 2.91
N CYS A 118 18.35 1.53 3.57
CA CYS A 118 19.65 0.83 3.71
C CYS A 118 19.62 -0.27 4.78
N THR A 119 18.77 -0.10 5.80
CA THR A 119 18.57 -1.04 6.89
C THR A 119 17.09 -1.15 7.21
N ILE A 120 16.64 -2.33 7.59
CA ILE A 120 15.26 -2.63 7.95
C ILE A 120 15.24 -3.34 9.31
N GLY A 121 14.29 -2.96 10.17
CA GLY A 121 13.94 -3.65 11.40
C GLY A 121 12.44 -3.95 11.44
N ALA A 122 11.98 -4.71 12.43
CA ALA A 122 10.59 -5.15 12.53
C ALA A 122 9.64 -3.96 12.67
N GLU A 123 10.09 -2.91 13.35
CA GLU A 123 9.33 -1.67 13.56
C GLU A 123 8.88 -1.04 12.25
N ILE A 124 9.75 -1.07 11.23
CA ILE A 124 9.47 -0.48 9.91
C ILE A 124 8.37 -1.30 9.21
N PHE A 125 8.36 -2.62 9.35
CA PHE A 125 7.29 -3.44 8.77
C PHE A 125 5.98 -3.29 9.53
N CYS A 126 6.01 -3.13 10.85
CA CYS A 126 4.80 -2.85 11.61
C CYS A 126 4.16 -1.52 11.17
N THR A 127 4.97 -0.47 10.97
CA THR A 127 4.44 0.86 10.63
C THR A 127 4.08 1.00 9.15
N GLU A 128 4.96 0.58 8.23
CA GLU A 128 4.79 0.85 6.80
C GLU A 128 3.96 -0.24 6.07
N LEU A 129 3.89 -1.44 6.65
CA LEU A 129 3.12 -2.55 6.08
C LEU A 129 1.91 -2.93 6.95
N HIS A 130 1.70 -2.22 8.07
CA HIS A 130 0.61 -2.45 9.02
C HIS A 130 0.55 -3.89 9.54
N LEU A 131 1.72 -4.51 9.72
CA LEU A 131 1.84 -5.87 10.21
C LEU A 131 1.84 -5.92 11.74
N GLN A 132 1.32 -7.01 12.28
CA GLN A 132 1.53 -7.33 13.68
C GLN A 132 3.02 -7.67 13.92
N PRO A 133 3.57 -7.40 15.11
CA PRO A 133 4.99 -7.65 15.41
C PRO A 133 5.46 -9.07 15.08
N GLU A 134 4.61 -10.07 15.34
CA GLU A 134 4.91 -11.48 15.09
C GLU A 134 5.07 -11.77 13.58
N ASP A 135 4.24 -11.17 12.75
CA ASP A 135 4.28 -11.37 11.30
C ASP A 135 5.40 -10.56 10.65
N ALA A 136 5.68 -9.37 11.18
CA ALA A 136 6.87 -8.59 10.81
C ALA A 136 8.16 -9.40 11.06
N GLU A 137 8.28 -10.04 12.23
CA GLU A 137 9.43 -10.89 12.57
C GLU A 137 9.55 -12.12 11.67
N LYS A 138 8.43 -12.79 11.35
CA LYS A 138 8.42 -13.91 10.39
C LYS A 138 8.88 -13.45 9.01
N LEU A 139 8.40 -12.30 8.54
CA LEU A 139 8.76 -11.75 7.25
C LEU A 139 10.25 -11.38 7.19
N LEU A 140 10.80 -10.77 8.24
CA LEU A 140 12.25 -10.52 8.32
C LEU A 140 13.06 -11.80 8.21
N LYS A 141 12.69 -12.85 8.96
CA LYS A 141 13.37 -14.15 8.91
C LYS A 141 13.32 -14.76 7.52
N SER A 142 12.17 -14.67 6.84
CA SER A 142 12.01 -15.10 5.46
C SER A 142 12.96 -14.35 4.52
N LEU A 143 13.00 -13.01 4.61
CA LEU A 143 13.89 -12.18 3.78
C LEU A 143 15.38 -12.40 4.07
N VAL A 144 15.74 -12.76 5.30
CA VAL A 144 17.10 -13.22 5.64
C VAL A 144 17.40 -14.57 4.98
N GLY A 145 16.47 -15.53 5.05
CA GLY A 145 16.61 -16.84 4.40
C GLY A 145 16.75 -16.74 2.88
N LEU A 146 16.11 -15.74 2.28
CA LEU A 146 16.20 -15.42 0.85
C LEU A 146 17.38 -14.50 0.49
N ASN A 147 18.31 -14.22 1.42
CA ASN A 147 19.49 -13.39 1.17
C ASN A 147 19.21 -11.92 0.76
N VAL A 148 17.98 -11.45 0.97
CA VAL A 148 17.57 -10.04 0.78
C VAL A 148 18.08 -9.18 1.94
N LEU A 149 18.12 -9.75 3.15
CA LEU A 149 18.57 -9.08 4.37
C LEU A 149 19.75 -9.81 5.02
N HIS A 150 20.68 -9.04 5.59
CA HIS A 150 21.87 -9.52 6.28
C HIS A 150 21.93 -9.00 7.71
N LYS A 151 22.52 -9.78 8.63
CA LYS A 151 22.82 -9.29 9.98
C LYS A 151 23.80 -8.13 9.90
N GLY A 152 23.45 -6.99 10.49
CA GLY A 152 24.35 -5.85 10.59
C GLY A 152 25.50 -6.10 11.56
N PHE A 153 26.65 -5.47 11.33
CA PHE A 153 27.85 -5.63 12.16
C PHE A 153 27.72 -5.04 13.58
N LYS A 154 26.81 -4.08 13.81
CA LYS A 154 26.75 -3.30 15.07
C LYS A 154 25.42 -3.40 15.83
N ASN A 155 24.31 -3.72 15.17
CA ASN A 155 23.00 -3.79 15.79
C ASN A 155 22.26 -5.05 15.33
N ARG A 156 21.89 -5.92 16.27
CA ARG A 156 21.15 -7.15 15.98
C ARG A 156 19.68 -6.89 15.60
N SER A 157 19.11 -5.74 15.99
CA SER A 157 17.71 -5.40 15.68
C SER A 157 17.53 -4.76 14.30
N LYS A 158 18.62 -4.33 13.64
CA LYS A 158 18.57 -3.74 12.29
C LYS A 158 19.37 -4.57 11.31
N LEU A 159 18.70 -5.06 10.28
CA LEU A 159 19.27 -5.85 9.20
C LEU A 159 19.67 -4.95 8.05
N LYS A 160 20.81 -5.23 7.41
CA LYS A 160 21.28 -4.51 6.22
C LYS A 160 20.63 -5.11 4.97
N VAL A 161 20.15 -4.25 4.07
CA VAL A 161 19.58 -4.71 2.80
C VAL A 161 20.69 -5.07 1.82
N ASN A 162 20.59 -6.23 1.20
CA ASN A 162 21.43 -6.64 0.06
C ASN A 162 20.95 -5.95 -1.22
N LYS A 163 21.27 -4.66 -1.36
CA LYS A 163 20.74 -3.82 -2.46
C LYS A 163 21.01 -4.41 -3.84
N GLN A 164 22.23 -4.87 -4.11
CA GLN A 164 22.58 -5.43 -5.41
C GLN A 164 21.71 -6.64 -5.75
N TYR A 165 21.66 -7.63 -4.85
CA TYR A 165 20.86 -8.84 -5.07
C TYR A 165 19.36 -8.55 -5.17
N LEU A 166 18.85 -7.66 -4.31
CA LEU A 166 17.45 -7.26 -4.33
C LEU A 166 17.07 -6.62 -5.67
N MET A 167 17.88 -5.68 -6.16
CA MET A 167 17.58 -4.90 -7.37
C MET A 167 17.83 -5.68 -8.66
N ASP A 168 18.87 -6.52 -8.71
CA ASP A 168 19.27 -7.22 -9.94
C ASP A 168 18.53 -8.54 -10.13
N ILE A 169 18.13 -9.19 -9.04
CA ILE A 169 17.61 -10.57 -9.07
C ILE A 169 16.18 -10.62 -8.56
N VAL A 170 15.96 -10.24 -7.29
CA VAL A 170 14.68 -10.51 -6.61
C VAL A 170 13.56 -9.65 -7.17
N ILE A 171 13.76 -8.35 -7.30
CA ILE A 171 12.74 -7.45 -7.85
C ILE A 171 12.41 -7.80 -9.31
N PRO A 172 13.37 -7.96 -10.23
CA PRO A 172 13.07 -8.35 -11.60
C PRO A 172 12.33 -9.68 -11.73
N ASP A 173 12.62 -10.66 -10.85
CA ASP A 173 11.90 -11.93 -10.80
C ASP A 173 10.44 -11.75 -10.32
N GLN A 174 10.27 -11.06 -9.19
CA GLN A 174 8.95 -10.92 -8.56
C GLN A 174 7.98 -10.02 -9.32
N PHE A 175 8.51 -9.09 -10.11
CA PHE A 175 7.77 -8.12 -10.92
C PHE A 175 7.86 -8.40 -12.42
N ARG A 176 8.24 -9.62 -12.82
CA ARG A 176 8.12 -10.05 -14.22
C ARG A 176 6.63 -10.26 -14.54
N GLY A 177 6.16 -9.53 -15.55
CA GLY A 177 4.85 -9.76 -16.20
C GLY A 177 4.94 -10.91 -17.17
#